data_AF-A0A101T2B6-F1
#
_entry.id   AF-A0A101T2B6-F1
#
_cell.length_a   1.000
_cell.length_b   1.000
_cell.length_c   1.000
_cell.angle_alpha   90.00
_cell.angle_beta   90.00
_cell.angle_gamma   90.00
#
_symmetry.space_group_name_H-M   'P 1'
#
loop_
_entity.id
_entity.type
_entity.pdbx_description
1 polymer ?
#
loop_
_entity_poly.entity_id
_entity_poly.type
_entity_poly.pdbx_seq_one_letter_code
_entity_poly.pdbx_strand_id
1 'polypeptide(L)'
;MNSVRRKILGLATVFATATMLLSTATSANAAIYPCQMSDSTIPCTTVTGIDPGSWLQVRTGPGYGYGPIADAYSRLYNGDQVGITCWRLGDGAYDNPNYRYWMRVEVGGSNSGYVNDWYLNTGSADVWKQQIRQCPA
;
A
#
# COMPACT_ATOMS: atom_id res chain seq x y z
N MET A 1 -32.51 -38.66 67.97
CA MET A 1 -32.00 -39.57 66.91
C MET A 1 -31.57 -38.73 65.71
N ASN A 2 -30.38 -39.04 65.21
CA ASN A 2 -29.77 -38.72 63.92
C ASN A 2 -29.32 -37.28 63.61
N SER A 3 -28.06 -37.06 64.01
CA SER A 3 -27.04 -36.19 63.42
C SER A 3 -26.93 -36.35 61.90
N VAL A 4 -26.83 -35.23 61.16
CA VAL A 4 -26.06 -35.16 59.91
C VAL A 4 -25.39 -33.79 59.82
N ARG A 5 -24.07 -33.75 60.08
CA ARG A 5 -23.18 -32.67 59.62
C ARG A 5 -22.85 -32.92 58.15
N ARG A 6 -22.97 -31.91 57.30
CA ARG A 6 -22.26 -31.84 56.01
C ARG A 6 -21.44 -30.56 55.95
N LYS A 7 -20.12 -30.72 55.91
CA LYS A 7 -19.17 -29.72 55.41
C LYS A 7 -19.26 -29.73 53.88
N ILE A 8 -19.01 -28.60 53.20
CA ILE A 8 -18.11 -28.51 52.04
C ILE A 8 -17.99 -27.06 51.54
N LEU A 9 -16.72 -26.63 51.54
CA LEU A 9 -15.96 -25.74 50.66
C LEU A 9 -16.59 -24.47 50.07
N GLY A 10 -15.86 -23.38 50.33
CA GLY A 10 -16.01 -22.08 49.68
C GLY A 10 -15.55 -22.05 48.23
N LEU A 11 -16.06 -21.04 47.53
CA LEU A 11 -15.59 -20.59 46.24
C LEU A 11 -15.17 -19.12 46.40
N ALA A 12 -13.87 -18.88 46.34
CA ALA A 12 -13.30 -17.54 46.19
C ALA A 12 -13.40 -17.15 44.71
N THR A 13 -14.26 -16.19 44.41
CA THR A 13 -14.40 -15.58 43.09
C THR A 13 -13.26 -14.57 42.87
N VAL A 14 -12.33 -14.91 41.99
CA VAL A 14 -11.30 -13.99 41.49
C VAL A 14 -11.93 -13.12 40.40
N PHE A 15 -12.14 -11.83 40.69
CA PHE A 15 -12.53 -10.84 39.68
C PHE A 15 -11.31 -10.51 38.81
N ALA A 16 -11.27 -11.03 37.58
CA ALA A 16 -10.29 -10.63 36.58
C ALA A 16 -10.71 -9.28 35.97
N THR A 17 -9.94 -8.23 36.23
CA THR A 17 -10.07 -6.92 35.57
C THR A 17 -9.53 -7.02 34.15
N ALA A 18 -10.42 -7.00 33.16
CA ALA A 18 -10.06 -6.91 31.75
C ALA A 18 -9.78 -5.44 31.38
N THR A 19 -8.51 -5.07 31.26
CA THR A 19 -8.09 -3.77 30.74
C THR A 19 -8.34 -3.75 29.23
N MET A 20 -9.36 -3.03 28.77
CA MET A 20 -9.58 -2.78 27.35
C MET A 20 -8.46 -1.86 26.85
N LEU A 21 -7.49 -2.42 26.14
CA LEU A 21 -6.56 -1.63 25.32
C LEU A 21 -7.37 -1.08 24.14
N LEU A 22 -7.77 0.19 24.25
CA LEU A 22 -8.21 0.99 23.11
C LEU A 22 -7.01 1.19 22.19
N SER A 23 -6.79 0.23 21.29
CA SER A 23 -5.87 0.37 20.17
C SER A 23 -6.38 1.53 19.32
N THR A 24 -5.79 2.71 19.47
CA THR A 24 -5.92 3.78 18.48
C THR A 24 -5.31 3.25 17.20
N ALA A 25 -6.15 2.74 16.29
CA ALA A 25 -5.73 2.44 14.94
C ALA A 25 -5.26 3.76 14.33
N THR A 26 -3.95 4.02 14.37
CA THR A 26 -3.35 5.02 13.50
C THR A 26 -3.70 4.58 12.09
N SER A 27 -4.39 5.43 11.33
CA SER A 27 -4.57 5.22 9.90
C SER A 27 -3.25 4.73 9.33
N ALA A 28 -3.23 3.60 8.63
CA ALA A 28 -2.05 3.16 7.91
C ALA A 28 -1.67 4.31 6.97
N ASN A 29 -0.66 5.08 7.36
CA ASN A 29 -0.21 6.22 6.59
C ASN A 29 0.38 5.61 5.32
N ALA A 30 -0.34 5.76 4.22
CA ALA A 30 0.23 5.93 2.89
C ALA A 30 1.64 6.52 3.02
N ALA A 31 2.66 5.77 2.63
CA ALA A 31 4.04 6.21 2.74
C ALA A 31 4.43 6.93 1.46
N ILE A 32 3.86 8.12 1.23
CA ILE A 32 4.46 9.09 0.31
C ILE A 32 5.46 9.90 1.11
N TYR A 33 6.71 9.90 0.66
CA TYR A 33 7.81 10.61 1.31
C TYR A 33 8.70 11.29 0.26
N PRO A 34 9.34 12.43 0.58
CA PRO A 34 10.29 13.04 -0.33
C PRO A 34 11.52 12.13 -0.49
N CYS A 35 11.98 11.92 -1.72
CA CYS A 35 13.26 11.27 -1.99
C CYS A 35 14.01 11.95 -3.15
N GLN A 36 15.33 11.75 -3.22
CA GLN A 36 16.16 12.23 -4.33
C GLN A 36 16.11 11.23 -5.48
N MET A 37 15.67 11.69 -6.65
CA MET A 37 15.81 10.98 -7.93
C MET A 37 16.16 11.99 -9.02
N SER A 38 17.04 11.62 -9.94
CA SER A 38 17.36 12.44 -11.13
C SER A 38 17.70 13.90 -10.76
N ASP A 39 18.52 14.07 -9.71
CA ASP A 39 18.93 15.37 -9.15
C ASP A 39 17.80 16.27 -8.64
N SER A 40 16.62 15.72 -8.38
CA SER A 40 15.44 16.43 -7.87
C SER A 40 14.83 15.72 -6.66
N THR A 41 14.31 16.52 -5.71
CA THR A 41 13.43 16.00 -4.66
C THR A 41 12.05 15.76 -5.24
N ILE A 42 11.61 14.51 -5.34
CA ILE A 42 10.27 14.15 -5.83
C ILE A 42 9.51 13.31 -4.78
N PRO A 43 8.17 13.26 -4.84
CA PRO A 43 7.39 12.34 -4.01
C PRO A 43 7.73 10.90 -4.39
N CYS A 44 8.00 10.06 -3.41
CA CYS A 44 8.35 8.66 -3.61
C CYS A 44 7.48 7.76 -2.76
N THR A 45 7.36 6.52 -3.16
CA THR A 45 6.65 5.47 -2.44
C THR A 45 7.30 4.13 -2.70
N THR A 46 6.76 3.08 -2.09
CA THR A 46 7.19 1.70 -2.31
C THR A 46 6.11 0.88 -3.02
N VAL A 47 6.57 -0.08 -3.79
CA VAL A 47 5.71 -1.08 -4.43
C VAL A 47 5.23 -2.09 -3.40
N THR A 48 3.95 -2.48 -3.49
CA THR A 48 3.30 -3.39 -2.55
C THR A 48 2.18 -4.19 -3.22
N GLY A 49 1.66 -5.21 -2.53
CA GLY A 49 0.49 -5.96 -3.00
C GLY A 49 0.75 -6.86 -4.22
N ILE A 50 2.00 -7.16 -4.54
CA ILE A 50 2.35 -8.15 -5.57
C ILE A 50 2.48 -9.53 -4.93
N ASP A 51 1.98 -10.57 -5.62
CA ASP A 51 2.16 -11.96 -5.18
C ASP A 51 3.64 -12.37 -5.10
N PRO A 52 4.03 -13.25 -4.15
CA PRO A 52 5.39 -13.78 -4.08
C PRO A 52 5.84 -14.43 -5.40
N GLY A 53 7.02 -14.06 -5.89
CA GLY A 53 7.58 -14.55 -7.14
C GLY A 53 7.07 -13.84 -8.41
N SER A 54 6.17 -12.87 -8.26
CA SER A 54 5.69 -12.00 -9.34
C SER A 54 6.35 -10.62 -9.28
N TRP A 55 6.12 -9.82 -10.32
CA TRP A 55 6.60 -8.44 -10.41
C TRP A 55 5.52 -7.54 -11.00
N LEU A 56 5.58 -6.26 -10.66
CA LEU A 56 4.79 -5.20 -11.27
C LEU A 56 5.53 -4.69 -12.49
N GLN A 57 4.87 -4.77 -13.65
CA GLN A 57 5.45 -4.30 -14.90
C GLN A 57 5.28 -2.78 -15.05
N VAL A 58 6.38 -2.07 -15.26
CA VAL A 58 6.39 -0.66 -15.65
C VAL A 58 6.14 -0.55 -17.15
N ARG A 59 5.09 0.18 -17.54
CA ARG A 59 4.57 0.21 -18.91
C ARG A 59 4.77 1.56 -19.60
N THR A 60 4.74 1.57 -20.92
CA THR A 60 4.84 2.81 -21.72
C THR A 60 3.58 3.67 -21.64
N GLY A 61 2.46 3.15 -21.14
CA GLY A 61 1.20 3.88 -20.96
C GLY A 61 0.33 3.30 -19.84
N PRO A 62 -0.78 3.99 -19.50
CA PRO A 62 -1.62 3.69 -18.34
C PRO A 62 -2.61 2.54 -18.63
N GLY A 63 -2.10 1.36 -18.96
CA GLY A 63 -2.96 0.22 -19.28
C GLY A 63 -2.22 -1.06 -19.59
N TYR A 64 -2.93 -2.19 -19.55
CA TYR A 64 -2.35 -3.52 -19.77
C TYR A 64 -2.06 -3.81 -21.24
N GLY A 65 -2.66 -3.07 -22.17
CA GLY A 65 -2.33 -3.10 -23.59
C GLY A 65 -1.00 -2.44 -23.97
N TYR A 66 -0.39 -1.68 -23.05
CA TYR A 66 0.91 -1.03 -23.29
C TYR A 66 2.07 -1.97 -22.95
N GLY A 67 3.10 -1.97 -23.80
CA GLY A 67 4.32 -2.76 -23.61
C GLY A 67 5.16 -2.29 -22.41
N PRO A 68 6.15 -3.09 -22.00
CA PRO A 68 7.11 -2.68 -20.98
C PRO A 68 7.95 -1.50 -21.46
N ILE A 69 8.49 -0.72 -20.51
CA ILE A 69 9.66 0.13 -20.79
C ILE A 69 10.91 -0.75 -20.99
N ALA A 70 12.10 -0.16 -21.12
CA ALA A 70 13.34 -0.91 -21.28
C ALA A 70 13.53 -1.99 -20.20
N ASP A 71 13.94 -3.20 -20.62
CA ASP A 71 13.89 -4.44 -19.81
C ASP A 71 14.56 -4.32 -18.43
N ALA A 72 15.68 -3.58 -18.35
CA ALA A 72 16.40 -3.39 -17.08
C ALA A 72 15.60 -2.64 -16.01
N TYR A 73 14.53 -1.94 -16.39
CA TYR A 73 13.72 -1.10 -15.51
C TYR A 73 12.23 -1.48 -15.51
N SER A 74 11.85 -2.49 -16.31
CA SER A 74 10.45 -2.81 -16.56
C SER A 74 9.81 -3.67 -15.46
N ARG A 75 10.58 -4.17 -14.50
CA ARG A 75 10.11 -5.05 -13.43
C ARG A 75 10.39 -4.45 -12.07
N LEU A 76 9.35 -4.32 -11.26
CA LEU A 76 9.42 -3.89 -9.87
C LEU A 76 8.90 -4.99 -8.95
N TYR A 77 9.52 -5.14 -7.80
CA TYR A 77 9.17 -6.10 -6.77
C TYR A 77 8.64 -5.38 -5.52
N ASN A 78 7.98 -6.12 -4.62
CA ASN A 78 7.54 -5.56 -3.35
C ASN A 78 8.73 -4.93 -2.58
N GLY A 79 8.53 -3.70 -2.11
CA GLY A 79 9.56 -2.92 -1.42
C GLY A 79 10.40 -2.03 -2.33
N ASP A 80 10.36 -2.22 -3.65
CA ASP A 80 11.08 -1.33 -4.58
C ASP A 80 10.54 0.10 -4.46
N GLN A 81 11.47 1.05 -4.40
CA GLN A 81 11.15 2.47 -4.35
C GLN A 81 10.94 3.01 -5.76
N VAL A 82 9.88 3.80 -5.93
CA VAL A 82 9.60 4.55 -7.16
C VAL A 82 9.35 6.01 -6.86
N GLY A 83 9.79 6.89 -7.75
CA GLY A 83 9.45 8.31 -7.71
C GLY A 83 8.17 8.56 -8.49
N ILE A 84 7.26 9.40 -8.00
CA ILE A 84 5.98 9.69 -8.64
C ILE A 84 6.00 11.10 -9.22
N THR A 85 5.73 11.20 -10.53
CA THR A 85 5.76 12.49 -11.24
C THR A 85 4.37 13.08 -11.47
N CYS A 86 3.39 12.24 -11.80
CA CYS A 86 2.00 12.62 -12.02
C CYS A 86 1.10 11.39 -12.05
N TRP A 87 -0.22 11.59 -12.03
CA TRP A 87 -1.22 10.53 -12.18
C TRP A 87 -2.13 10.71 -13.40
N ARG A 88 -2.68 9.63 -13.94
CA ARG A 88 -3.78 9.68 -14.93
C ARG A 88 -4.71 8.48 -14.80
N LEU A 89 -5.88 8.59 -15.41
CA LEU A 89 -6.79 7.45 -15.55
C LEU A 89 -6.35 6.54 -16.68
N GLY A 90 -6.62 5.24 -16.50
CA GLY A 90 -6.26 4.18 -17.45
C GLY A 90 -7.15 2.95 -17.33
N ASP A 91 -6.59 1.78 -17.59
CA ASP A 91 -7.26 0.50 -17.32
C ASP A 91 -7.43 0.27 -15.81
N GLY A 92 -8.40 -0.56 -15.43
CA GLY A 92 -8.53 -1.00 -14.04
C GLY A 92 -7.39 -1.93 -13.62
N ALA A 93 -7.00 -1.92 -12.35
CA ALA A 93 -6.03 -2.87 -11.82
C ALA A 93 -6.48 -4.32 -12.05
N TYR A 94 -5.53 -5.25 -12.19
CA TYR A 94 -5.82 -6.65 -12.45
C TYR A 94 -6.71 -7.26 -11.35
N ASP A 95 -6.40 -6.96 -10.08
CA ASP A 95 -7.17 -7.45 -8.92
C ASP A 95 -8.36 -6.56 -8.57
N ASN A 96 -8.44 -5.35 -9.14
CA ASN A 96 -9.57 -4.45 -8.96
C ASN A 96 -9.82 -3.63 -10.25
N PRO A 97 -10.63 -4.16 -11.18
CA PRO A 97 -10.91 -3.51 -12.46
C PRO A 97 -11.59 -2.13 -12.34
N ASN A 98 -12.14 -1.78 -11.18
CA ASN A 98 -12.73 -0.47 -10.94
C ASN A 98 -11.70 0.58 -10.48
N TYR A 99 -10.50 0.15 -10.07
CA TYR A 99 -9.43 1.05 -9.63
C TYR A 99 -8.54 1.45 -10.81
N ARG A 100 -8.78 2.65 -11.35
CA ARG A 100 -8.26 3.08 -12.66
C ARG A 100 -7.13 4.11 -12.59
N TYR A 101 -6.52 4.30 -11.43
CA TYR A 101 -5.46 5.30 -11.26
C TYR A 101 -4.10 4.71 -11.60
N TRP A 102 -3.38 5.37 -12.51
CA TRP A 102 -2.03 5.04 -12.91
C TRP A 102 -1.09 6.17 -12.56
N MET A 103 0.04 5.83 -11.93
CA MET A 103 1.12 6.75 -11.62
C MET A 103 2.18 6.69 -12.70
N ARG A 104 2.60 7.86 -13.19
CA ARG A 104 3.84 7.97 -13.96
C ARG A 104 5.00 7.97 -12.99
N VAL A 105 5.78 6.90 -13.01
CA VAL A 105 6.89 6.67 -12.09
C VAL A 105 8.24 6.84 -12.73
N GLU A 106 9.20 7.33 -11.96
CA GLU A 106 10.64 7.31 -12.26
C GLU A 106 11.30 6.09 -11.62
N VAL A 107 12.13 5.42 -12.42
CA VAL A 107 12.87 4.20 -12.08
C VAL A 107 14.30 4.30 -12.61
N GLY A 108 15.27 3.86 -11.83
CA GLY A 108 16.69 3.87 -12.25
C GLY A 108 17.24 5.26 -12.60
N GLY A 109 16.69 6.34 -12.03
CA GLY A 109 17.23 7.71 -12.11
C GLY A 109 17.07 8.45 -13.44
N SER A 110 16.41 7.91 -14.46
CA SER A 110 16.03 8.67 -15.66
C SER A 110 14.95 7.99 -16.51
N ASN A 111 14.70 6.70 -16.28
CA ASN A 111 13.66 5.97 -16.97
C ASN A 111 12.32 6.25 -16.31
N SER A 112 11.27 6.33 -17.11
CA SER A 112 9.93 6.54 -16.60
C SER A 112 8.90 5.76 -17.39
N GLY A 113 7.84 5.38 -16.69
CA GLY A 113 6.71 4.68 -17.28
C GLY A 113 5.53 4.73 -16.32
N TYR A 114 4.56 3.85 -16.52
CA TYR A 114 3.32 3.83 -15.76
C TYR A 114 3.15 2.52 -15.02
N VAL A 115 2.66 2.62 -13.79
CA VAL A 115 2.19 1.51 -12.98
C VAL A 115 0.83 1.85 -12.38
N ASN A 116 -0.01 0.85 -12.13
CA ASN A 116 -1.28 1.08 -11.46
C ASN A 116 -1.04 1.33 -9.97
N ASP A 117 -1.64 2.39 -9.45
CA ASP A 117 -1.48 2.84 -8.06
C ASP A 117 -1.99 1.82 -7.02
N TRP A 118 -2.84 0.88 -7.43
CA TRP A 118 -3.28 -0.26 -6.61
C TRP A 118 -2.11 -1.07 -6.02
N TYR A 119 -0.96 -1.07 -6.71
CA TYR A 119 0.25 -1.79 -6.31
C TYR A 119 1.31 -0.87 -5.68
N LEU A 120 0.91 0.31 -5.21
CA LEU A 120 1.79 1.28 -4.54
C LEU A 120 1.29 1.57 -3.13
N ASN A 121 2.23 1.88 -2.23
CA ASN A 121 1.93 2.26 -0.86
C ASN A 121 1.59 3.77 -0.72
N THR A 122 0.75 4.29 -1.61
CA THR A 122 0.31 5.69 -1.67
C THR A 122 -1.00 5.96 -0.91
N GLY A 123 -1.66 4.89 -0.46
CA GLY A 123 -2.97 4.90 0.20
C GLY A 123 -4.11 5.45 -0.66
N SER A 124 -5.03 6.21 -0.05
CA SER A 124 -6.24 6.65 -0.74
C SER A 124 -5.97 7.72 -1.80
N ALA A 125 -6.65 7.61 -2.94
CA ALA A 125 -6.65 8.60 -3.99
C ALA A 125 -7.03 10.01 -3.52
N ASP A 126 -7.92 10.14 -2.53
CA ASP A 126 -8.30 11.45 -2.00
C ASP A 126 -7.17 12.14 -1.25
N VAL A 127 -6.20 11.37 -0.73
CA VAL A 127 -5.02 11.89 -0.03
C VAL A 127 -3.94 12.25 -1.05
N TRP A 128 -3.54 11.31 -1.92
CA TRP A 128 -2.41 11.55 -2.80
C TRP A 128 -2.72 12.54 -3.93
N LYS A 129 -3.99 12.71 -4.34
CA LYS A 129 -4.37 13.73 -5.35
C LYS A 129 -4.11 15.16 -4.91
N GLN A 130 -4.04 15.40 -3.60
CA GLN A 130 -3.70 16.72 -3.06
C GLN A 130 -2.20 17.03 -3.20
N GLN A 131 -1.37 15.99 -3.38
CA GLN A 131 0.10 16.08 -3.40
C GLN A 131 0.67 15.84 -4.80
N ILE A 132 0.00 15.02 -5.59
CA ILE A 132 0.45 14.55 -6.90
C ILE A 132 -0.48 15.14 -7.96
N ARG A 133 0.09 15.93 -8.87
CA ARG A 133 -0.66 16.53 -9.98
C ARG A 133 -1.09 15.48 -11.00
N GLN A 134 -2.15 15.79 -11.74
CA GLN A 134 -2.52 15.00 -12.92
C GLN A 134 -1.48 15.17 -14.03
N CYS A 135 -1.25 14.13 -14.82
CA CYS A 135 -0.35 14.19 -15.98
C CYS A 135 -0.91 15.14 -17.04
N PRO A 136 -0.04 15.89 -17.75
CA PRO A 136 -0.45 16.66 -18.91
C PRO A 136 -1.06 15.73 -19.98
N ALA A 137 -1.97 16.28 -20.77
CA ALA A 137 -2.69 15.57 -21.82
C ALA A 137 -1.75 15.03 -22.90
#